data_AF-A0A5J5NWP9-F1
#
_entry.id   AF-A0A5J5NWP9-F1
#
_cell.length_a   1.000
_cell.length_b   1.000
_cell.length_c   1.000
_cell.angle_alpha   90.00
_cell.angle_beta   90.00
_cell.angle_gamma   90.00
#
_symmetry.space_group_name_H-M   'P 1'
#
loop_
_entity.id
_entity.type
_entity.pdbx_description
1 polymer ?
#
loop_
_entity_poly.entity_id
_entity_poly.type
_entity_poly.pdbx_seq_one_letter_code
_entity_poly.pdbx_strand_id
1 'polypeptide(L)'
;MTQKGNLFKGQKKQKTIPPNRHGKVPHIRKGKRVVKPSKMTKEMDADRGLTKFINHCNEIKAATVANKDGGQLSIVKPPPESSGNVKE
;
A
#
# COMPACT_ATOMS: atom_id res chain seq x y z
N MET A 1 -18.15 -21.00 -24.35
CA MET A 1 -17.04 -20.01 -24.36
C MET A 1 -17.29 -18.98 -23.27
N THR A 2 -16.71 -19.16 -22.09
CA THR A 2 -16.86 -18.20 -20.99
C THR A 2 -15.47 -17.87 -20.46
N GLN A 3 -15.09 -16.60 -20.60
CA GLN A 3 -13.83 -16.04 -20.13
C GLN A 3 -13.91 -15.94 -18.59
N LYS A 4 -13.42 -16.96 -17.87
CA LYS A 4 -13.31 -16.90 -16.40
C LYS A 4 -12.35 -15.76 -16.06
N GLY A 5 -12.83 -14.75 -15.32
CA GLY A 5 -12.26 -13.40 -15.25
C GLY A 5 -10.73 -13.28 -15.18
N ASN A 6 -10.05 -14.05 -14.33
CA ASN A 6 -8.59 -13.97 -14.16
C ASN A 6 -7.78 -15.00 -14.96
N LEU A 7 -8.44 -15.85 -15.75
CA LEU A 7 -7.81 -16.90 -16.52
C LEU A 7 -7.87 -16.57 -18.01
N PHE A 8 -6.71 -16.41 -18.65
CA PHE A 8 -6.63 -16.42 -20.10
C PHE A 8 -6.48 -17.88 -20.53
N LYS A 9 -7.47 -18.41 -21.27
CA LYS A 9 -7.47 -19.81 -21.75
C LYS A 9 -7.23 -20.86 -20.64
N GLY A 10 -7.77 -20.63 -19.44
CA GLY A 10 -7.60 -21.56 -18.32
C GLY A 10 -6.26 -21.50 -17.58
N GLN A 11 -5.37 -20.56 -17.93
CA GLN A 11 -4.09 -20.36 -17.23
C GLN A 11 -4.09 -19.06 -16.40
N LYS A 12 -3.46 -19.10 -15.21
CA LYS A 12 -3.26 -17.92 -14.35
C LYS A 12 -2.34 -16.93 -15.08
N LYS A 13 -2.90 -15.77 -15.47
CA LYS A 13 -2.14 -14.73 -16.18
C LYS A 13 -1.21 -14.01 -15.20
N GLN A 14 0.07 -14.41 -15.15
CA GLN A 14 1.09 -13.61 -14.46
C GLN A 14 1.41 -12.38 -15.31
N LYS A 15 1.09 -11.18 -14.82
CA LYS A 15 1.43 -9.91 -15.49
C LYS A 15 2.90 -9.59 -15.23
N THR A 16 3.80 -10.38 -15.81
CA THR A 16 5.25 -10.09 -15.81
C THR A 16 5.52 -8.98 -16.81
N ILE A 17 6.29 -7.96 -16.41
CA ILE A 17 6.65 -6.85 -17.31
C ILE A 17 7.60 -7.42 -18.39
N PRO A 18 7.25 -7.32 -19.68
CA PRO A 18 8.10 -7.84 -20.73
C PRO A 18 9.42 -7.06 -20.80
N PRO A 19 10.55 -7.74 -21.11
CA PRO A 19 11.84 -7.07 -21.30
C PRO A 19 11.78 -6.11 -22.50
N ASN A 20 12.68 -5.12 -22.53
CA ASN A 20 12.79 -4.21 -23.67
C ASN A 20 13.27 -4.96 -24.93
N ARG A 21 13.26 -4.28 -26.09
CA ARG A 21 13.70 -4.87 -27.38
C ARG A 21 15.13 -5.45 -27.38
N HIS A 22 15.96 -5.10 -26.40
CA HIS A 22 17.32 -5.61 -26.22
C HIS A 22 17.45 -6.61 -25.05
N GLY A 23 16.34 -7.17 -24.58
CA GLY A 23 16.32 -8.17 -23.51
C GLY A 23 16.61 -7.62 -22.11
N LYS A 24 16.86 -6.31 -21.95
CA LYS A 24 17.13 -5.70 -20.65
C LYS A 24 15.82 -5.49 -19.90
N VAL A 25 15.82 -5.83 -18.61
CA VAL A 25 14.70 -5.51 -17.72
C VAL A 25 14.55 -3.99 -17.69
N PRO A 26 13.36 -3.43 -17.98
CA PRO A 26 13.15 -1.99 -17.94
C PRO A 26 13.56 -1.46 -16.56
N HIS A 27 14.54 -0.57 -16.52
CA HIS A 27 14.90 0.11 -15.28
C HIS A 27 13.68 0.93 -14.83
N ILE A 28 13.04 0.50 -13.76
CA ILE A 28 11.82 1.12 -13.25
C ILE A 28 12.19 2.54 -12.84
N ARG A 29 11.80 3.55 -13.63
CA ARG A 29 11.99 4.96 -13.26
C ARG A 29 11.24 5.24 -11.95
N LYS A 30 11.85 6.08 -11.11
CA LYS A 30 11.40 6.44 -9.74
C LYS A 30 9.88 6.62 -9.65
N GLY A 31 9.32 6.09 -8.57
CA GLY A 31 7.90 5.78 -8.42
C GLY A 31 7.73 4.27 -8.24
N LYS A 32 8.41 3.73 -7.21
CA LYS A 32 8.38 2.32 -6.83
C LYS A 32 6.90 1.91 -6.75
N ARG A 33 6.41 1.14 -7.73
CA ARG A 33 5.04 0.62 -7.68
C ARG A 33 4.87 -0.02 -6.30
N VAL A 34 3.90 0.48 -5.52
CA VAL A 34 3.53 -0.12 -4.24
C VAL A 34 2.86 -1.45 -4.56
N VAL A 35 3.69 -2.46 -4.79
CA VAL A 35 3.25 -3.84 -4.93
C VAL A 35 3.11 -4.36 -3.52
N LYS A 36 1.89 -4.75 -3.14
CA LYS A 36 1.65 -5.37 -1.84
C LYS A 36 2.56 -6.61 -1.73
N PRO A 37 3.33 -6.75 -0.65
CA PRO A 37 4.15 -7.94 -0.47
C PRO A 37 3.26 -9.18 -0.43
N SER A 38 3.69 -10.25 -1.10
CA SER A 38 2.94 -11.50 -1.20
C SER A 38 2.92 -12.30 0.11
N LYS A 39 3.86 -12.02 1.02
CA LYS A 39 3.97 -12.62 2.35
C LYS A 39 4.23 -11.52 3.36
N MET A 40 3.47 -11.50 4.46
CA MET A 40 3.74 -10.60 5.59
C MET A 40 4.76 -11.25 6.53
N THR A 41 5.86 -10.54 6.82
CA THR A 41 6.85 -10.96 7.82
C THR A 41 6.58 -10.20 9.13
N LYS A 42 7.00 -10.78 10.26
CA LYS A 42 6.82 -10.15 11.59
C LYS A 42 7.46 -8.77 11.67
N GLU A 43 8.62 -8.58 11.05
CA GLU A 43 9.32 -7.30 10.95
C GLU A 43 8.47 -6.25 10.21
N MET A 44 7.84 -6.61 9.09
CA MET A 44 6.98 -5.69 8.35
C MET A 44 5.74 -5.26 9.14
N ASP A 45 5.21 -6.12 10.01
CA ASP A 45 4.09 -5.74 10.88
C ASP A 45 4.52 -4.82 12.02
N ALA A 46 5.73 -5.03 12.57
CA ALA A 46 6.33 -4.10 13.53
C ALA A 46 6.60 -2.73 12.89
N ASP A 47 7.17 -2.70 11.68
CA ASP A 47 7.42 -1.48 10.90
C ASP A 47 6.12 -0.73 10.58
N ARG A 48 5.02 -1.45 10.32
CA ARG A 48 3.69 -0.85 10.14
C ARG A 48 3.19 -0.19 11.41
N GLY A 49 3.34 -0.86 12.55
CA GLY A 49 2.97 -0.29 13.85
C GLY A 49 3.73 1.00 14.13
N LEU A 50 5.04 0.98 13.90
CA LEU A 50 5.91 2.15 14.06
C LEU A 50 5.53 3.29 13.11
N THR A 51 5.29 2.97 11.83
CA THR A 51 4.88 3.96 10.82
C THR A 51 3.54 4.61 11.19
N LYS A 52 2.55 3.83 11.63
CA LYS A 52 1.25 4.34 12.08
C LYS A 52 1.40 5.27 13.28
N PHE A 53 2.23 4.91 14.25
CA PHE A 53 2.51 5.75 15.41
C PHE A 53 3.15 7.08 15.02
N ILE A 54 4.19 7.05 14.17
CA ILE A 54 4.87 8.26 13.69
C ILE A 54 3.90 9.18 12.94
N ASN A 55 3.07 8.62 12.05
CA ASN A 55 2.07 9.39 11.31
C ASN A 55 1.07 10.06 12.27
N HIS A 56 0.57 9.33 13.25
CA HIS A 56 -0.35 9.88 14.25
C HIS A 56 0.27 11.04 15.03
N CYS A 57 1.52 10.90 15.48
CA CYS A 57 2.25 11.99 16.14
C CYS A 57 2.42 13.22 15.23
N ASN A 58 2.71 13.02 13.95
CA ASN A 58 2.89 14.10 12.99
C ASN A 58 1.56 14.82 12.70
N GLU A 59 0.48 14.07 12.55
CA GLU A 59 -0.88 14.60 12.36
C GLU A 59 -1.31 15.44 13.57
N ILE A 60 -1.09 14.97 14.80
CA ILE A 60 -1.38 15.75 16.02
C ILE A 60 -0.57 17.05 16.05
N LYS A 61 0.72 16.98 15.74
CA LYS A 61 1.59 18.16 15.73
C LYS A 61 1.09 19.18 14.70
N ALA A 62 0.77 18.74 13.49
CA ALA A 62 0.26 19.60 12.43
C ALA A 62 -1.08 20.24 12.81
N ALA A 63 -2.03 19.46 13.35
CA ALA A 63 -3.32 19.97 13.80
C ALA A 63 -3.15 20.99 14.95
N THR A 64 -2.26 20.73 15.89
CA THR A 64 -1.98 21.64 17.02
C THR A 64 -1.38 22.95 16.55
N VAL A 65 -0.44 22.93 15.60
CA VAL A 65 0.15 24.15 15.03
C VAL A 65 -0.91 24.96 14.28
N ALA A 66 -1.69 24.32 13.42
CA ALA A 66 -2.76 25.01 12.69
C ALA A 66 -3.81 25.64 13.62
N ASN A 67 -4.19 24.95 14.70
CA ASN A 67 -5.12 25.47 15.70
C ASN A 67 -4.55 26.65 16.49
N LYS A 68 -3.22 26.71 16.69
CA LYS A 68 -2.56 27.88 17.29
C LYS A 68 -2.52 29.08 16.35
N ASP A 69 -2.33 28.83 15.06
CA ASP A 69 -2.27 29.87 14.02
C ASP A 69 -3.66 30.40 13.62
N GLY A 70 -4.72 29.99 14.34
CA GLY A 70 -6.11 30.42 14.10
C GLY A 70 -6.83 29.64 12.99
N GLY A 71 -6.19 28.62 12.41
CA GLY A 71 -6.86 27.65 11.54
C GLY A 71 -7.64 26.60 12.33
N GLN A 72 -8.51 25.84 11.68
CA GLN A 72 -9.24 24.73 12.30
C GLN A 72 -8.97 23.42 11.55
N LEU A 73 -8.14 22.57 12.13
CA LEU A 73 -7.89 21.21 11.64
C LEU A 73 -8.33 20.19 12.70
N SER A 74 -9.13 19.21 12.28
CA SER A 74 -9.59 18.10 13.11
C SER A 74 -9.02 16.78 12.61
N ILE A 75 -8.50 15.95 13.50
CA ILE A 75 -8.02 14.61 13.18
C ILE A 75 -9.25 13.70 13.02
N VAL A 76 -9.50 13.23 11.80
CA VAL A 76 -10.60 12.29 11.53
C VAL A 76 -10.15 10.90 11.97
N LYS A 77 -10.87 10.31 12.93
CA LYS A 77 -10.59 8.95 13.38
C LYS A 77 -10.85 7.98 12.22
N PRO A 78 -9.86 7.21 11.75
CA PRO A 78 -10.10 6.23 10.71
C PRO A 78 -11.07 5.15 11.22
N PRO A 79 -11.90 4.57 10.34
CA PRO A 79 -12.74 3.44 10.71
C PRO A 79 -11.87 2.31 11.30
N PRO A 80 -12.39 1.55 12.28
CA PRO A 80 -11.64 0.44 12.84
C PRO A 80 -11.20 -0.50 11.73
N GLU A 81 -9.89 -0.78 11.68
CA GLU A 81 -9.31 -1.71 10.72
C GLU A 81 -10.05 -3.05 10.85
N SER A 82 -10.82 -3.43 9.83
CA SER A 82 -11.42 -4.75 9.76
C SER A 82 -10.29 -5.78 9.81
N SER A 83 -10.22 -6.59 10.87
CA SER A 83 -9.34 -7.74 11.03
C SER A 83 -9.70 -8.89 10.07
N GLY A 84 -10.11 -8.58 8.85
CA GLY A 84 -10.59 -9.49 7.82
C GLY A 84 -9.51 -9.95 6.85
N ASN A 85 -8.34 -10.35 7.34
CA ASN A 85 -7.41 -11.17 6.55
C ASN A 85 -7.02 -12.42 7.34
N VAL A 86 -8.04 -13.17 7.75
CA VAL A 86 -7.91 -14.60 8.06
C VAL A 86 -8.49 -15.35 6.85
N LYS A 87 -7.57 -15.89 6.05
CA LYS A 87 -7.64 -17.04 5.12
C LYS A 87 -8.89 -17.25 4.25
N GLU A 88 -8.65 -17.34 2.94
CA GLU A 88 -8.71 -18.62 2.19
C GLU A 88 -7.70 -18.63 1.03
#